data_AF-A0A2V9PG17-F1
#
_entry.id   AF-A0A2V9PG17-F1
#
_cell.length_a   1.000
_cell.length_b   1.000
_cell.length_c   1.000
_cell.angle_alpha   90.00
_cell.angle_beta   90.00
_cell.angle_gamma   90.00
#
_symmetry.space_group_name_H-M   'P 1'
#
loop_
_entity.id
_entity.type
_entity.pdbx_description
1 polymer ?
#
loop_
_entity_poly.entity_id
_entity_poly.type
_entity_poly.pdbx_seq_one_letter_code
_entity_poly.pdbx_strand_id
1 'polypeptide(L)'
;MLLLATLALARPALSQNGNGAPNGAHYNLNIIGVTQAKNPPLTGSDRHTIFVPLVSDQNGDPDTLASDTAPILLTQGPFTVCDGNAFDPAVDCKGNVVNKTGAVFQLPCNNLTSLGLVVPCTSNGPGSIASYQVWARVVGTPGGNGTITLCAFDQTTLTEVCNTDEVLMRNKPNKFTDITKTLTTLVGATGPAGVGNYPLFASGFSGFFWDYDNNGNKVLQLRFYLTPQ
;
A
#
# COMPACT_ATOMS: atom_id res chain seq x y z
N MET A 1 18.06 42.77 13.89
CA MET A 1 18.27 41.31 14.07
C MET A 1 16.99 40.75 14.66
N LEU A 2 16.07 40.28 13.82
CA LEU A 2 14.75 39.81 14.22
C LEU A 2 14.88 38.31 14.55
N LEU A 3 14.69 37.95 15.82
CA LEU A 3 14.75 36.57 16.29
C LEU A 3 13.45 35.86 15.88
N LEU A 4 13.48 35.04 14.83
CA LEU A 4 12.38 34.14 14.52
C LEU A 4 12.37 33.02 15.56
N ALA A 5 11.40 33.06 16.48
CA ALA A 5 11.11 31.94 17.36
C ALA A 5 10.43 30.83 16.54
N THR A 6 11.17 29.77 16.24
CA THR A 6 10.61 28.54 15.64
C THR A 6 9.75 27.84 16.69
N LEU A 7 8.43 27.94 16.55
CA LEU A 7 7.48 27.17 17.35
C LEU A 7 7.53 25.70 16.90
N ALA A 8 8.21 24.85 17.67
CA ALA A 8 8.19 23.41 17.46
C ALA A 8 6.80 22.87 17.85
N LEU A 9 5.95 22.59 16.85
CA LEU A 9 4.70 21.86 17.07
C LEU A 9 5.03 20.44 17.53
N ALA A 10 4.96 20.20 18.85
CA ALA A 10 5.00 18.87 19.41
C ALA A 10 3.74 18.11 18.95
N ARG A 11 3.92 17.17 18.01
CA ARG A 11 2.85 16.25 17.62
C ARG A 11 2.55 15.34 18.81
N PRO A 12 1.27 15.02 19.10
CA PRO A 12 0.96 13.96 20.05
C PRO A 12 1.59 12.67 19.53
N ALA A 13 2.59 12.16 20.26
CA ALA A 13 3.13 10.83 20.00
C ALA A 13 2.01 9.83 20.32
N LEU A 14 1.52 9.13 19.29
CA LEU A 14 0.63 8.00 19.53
C LEU A 14 1.38 7.01 20.41
N SER A 15 0.83 6.74 21.60
CA SER A 15 1.38 5.74 22.51
C SER A 15 1.56 4.43 21.74
N GLN A 16 2.75 3.82 21.79
CA GLN A 16 3.01 2.56 21.08
C GLN A 16 2.61 1.36 21.97
N ASN A 17 1.99 0.37 21.37
CA ASN A 17 1.76 -0.94 21.99
C ASN A 17 3.08 -1.71 22.15
N GLY A 18 3.07 -2.76 22.97
CA GLY A 18 4.19 -3.72 23.05
C GLY A 18 4.53 -4.41 21.71
N ASN A 19 3.64 -4.32 20.72
CA ASN A 19 3.84 -4.83 19.35
C ASN A 19 4.47 -3.81 18.37
N GLY A 20 4.83 -2.60 18.83
CA GLY A 20 5.49 -1.56 18.02
C GLY A 20 4.57 -0.65 17.20
N ALA A 21 3.27 -0.96 17.07
CA ALA A 21 2.34 -0.10 16.34
C ALA A 21 1.73 1.00 17.24
N PRO A 22 1.24 2.11 16.65
CA PRO A 22 0.47 3.12 17.36
C PRO A 22 -0.78 2.57 18.06
N ASN A 23 -1.21 3.27 19.11
CA ASN A 23 -2.50 3.08 19.75
C ASN A 23 -3.61 3.85 19.03
N GLY A 24 -4.82 3.27 19.04
CA GLY A 24 -6.02 3.92 18.49
C GLY A 24 -6.74 3.09 17.43
N ALA A 25 -7.84 3.66 16.93
CA ALA A 25 -8.62 3.10 15.85
C ALA A 25 -7.76 3.01 14.57
N HIS A 26 -7.87 1.89 13.87
CA HIS A 26 -7.13 1.63 12.64
C HIS A 26 -7.88 0.66 11.75
N TYR A 27 -7.66 0.77 10.44
CA TYR A 27 -8.05 -0.25 9.47
C TYR A 27 -6.94 -1.32 9.44
N ASN A 28 -7.32 -2.59 9.52
CA ASN A 28 -6.40 -3.71 9.33
C ASN A 28 -6.56 -4.22 7.90
N LEU A 29 -5.46 -4.54 7.22
CA LEU A 29 -5.45 -5.29 5.97
C LEU A 29 -4.46 -6.44 6.10
N ASN A 30 -4.89 -7.66 5.76
CA ASN A 30 -4.00 -8.80 5.61
C ASN A 30 -3.77 -9.10 4.14
N ILE A 31 -2.51 -9.21 3.71
CA ILE A 31 -2.15 -9.72 2.39
C ILE A 31 -1.59 -11.13 2.59
N ILE A 32 -2.23 -12.12 1.98
CA ILE A 32 -2.00 -13.54 2.24
C ILE A 32 -1.55 -14.22 0.95
N GLY A 33 -0.33 -14.77 0.96
CA GLY A 33 0.17 -15.62 -0.11
C GLY A 33 -0.56 -16.96 -0.15
N VAL A 34 -1.06 -17.30 -1.33
CA VAL A 34 -1.71 -18.59 -1.61
C VAL A 34 -1.20 -19.17 -2.92
N THR A 35 -1.16 -20.49 -2.98
CA THR A 35 -0.69 -21.23 -4.16
C THR A 35 -1.79 -21.41 -5.21
N GLN A 36 -3.04 -21.13 -4.84
CA GLN A 36 -4.23 -21.34 -5.65
C GLN A 36 -5.22 -20.19 -5.45
N ALA A 37 -5.90 -19.82 -6.54
CA ALA A 37 -6.95 -18.82 -6.56
C ALA A 37 -8.05 -19.08 -5.52
N LYS A 38 -8.71 -18.01 -5.07
CA LYS A 38 -9.89 -18.14 -4.20
C LYS A 38 -11.17 -18.25 -5.03
N ASN A 39 -12.13 -18.98 -4.46
CA ASN A 39 -13.51 -19.08 -4.94
C ASN A 39 -14.42 -18.94 -3.71
N PRO A 40 -15.43 -18.05 -3.69
CA PRO A 40 -15.86 -17.11 -4.74
C PRO A 40 -14.84 -16.00 -5.05
N PRO A 41 -15.05 -15.17 -6.09
CA PRO A 41 -14.13 -14.10 -6.53
C PRO A 41 -13.72 -13.07 -5.46
N LEU A 42 -14.45 -12.97 -4.35
CA LEU A 42 -14.17 -12.03 -3.24
C LEU A 42 -14.29 -10.53 -3.56
N THR A 43 -14.83 -10.16 -4.73
CA THR A 43 -15.26 -8.79 -5.05
C THR A 43 -16.30 -8.28 -4.03
N GLY A 44 -16.10 -7.05 -3.54
CA GLY A 44 -16.97 -6.39 -2.56
C GLY A 44 -16.95 -7.00 -1.17
N SER A 45 -15.94 -7.82 -0.84
CA SER A 45 -15.88 -8.47 0.47
C SER A 45 -15.31 -7.56 1.56
N ASP A 46 -16.01 -7.46 2.70
CA ASP A 46 -15.55 -6.71 3.89
C ASP A 46 -14.51 -7.49 4.72
N ARG A 47 -13.72 -8.35 4.05
CA ARG A 47 -12.82 -9.29 4.72
C ARG A 47 -11.50 -8.68 5.15
N HIS A 48 -11.23 -7.45 4.75
CA HIS A 48 -9.97 -6.77 5.08
C HIS A 48 -8.75 -7.64 4.70
N THR A 49 -8.89 -8.42 3.62
CA THR A 49 -7.94 -9.46 3.24
C THR A 49 -7.83 -9.52 1.73
N ILE A 50 -6.59 -9.54 1.23
CA ILE A 50 -6.25 -9.74 -0.18
C ILE A 50 -5.42 -11.02 -0.29
N PHE A 51 -5.77 -11.87 -1.25
CA PHE A 51 -5.04 -13.07 -1.58
C PHE A 51 -4.21 -12.84 -2.84
N VAL A 52 -2.92 -13.09 -2.72
CA VAL A 52 -1.93 -12.89 -3.79
C VAL A 52 -1.24 -14.21 -4.12
N PRO A 53 -0.64 -14.34 -5.32
CA PRO A 53 0.26 -15.44 -5.63
C PRO A 53 1.33 -15.63 -4.56
N LEU A 54 1.68 -16.89 -4.33
CA LEU A 54 2.78 -17.30 -3.47
C LEU A 54 3.81 -18.03 -4.34
N VAL A 55 5.04 -17.55 -4.32
CA VAL A 55 6.19 -18.30 -4.82
C VAL A 55 6.59 -19.28 -3.73
N SER A 56 6.07 -20.52 -3.83
CA SER A 56 6.26 -21.58 -2.83
C SER A 56 7.52 -22.43 -3.09
N ASP A 57 7.99 -22.47 -4.34
CA ASP A 57 9.26 -23.07 -4.75
C ASP A 57 10.29 -21.96 -5.08
N GLN A 58 11.37 -21.89 -4.30
CA GLN A 58 12.45 -20.92 -4.51
C GLN A 58 13.33 -21.24 -5.73
N ASN A 59 13.07 -22.34 -6.45
CA ASN A 59 13.80 -22.78 -7.64
C ASN A 59 13.07 -22.55 -8.98
N GLY A 60 11.97 -21.79 -9.01
CA GLY A 60 11.67 -20.98 -10.20
C GLY A 60 10.38 -21.26 -10.97
N ASP A 61 9.23 -21.39 -10.29
CA ASP A 61 7.97 -21.03 -10.94
C ASP A 61 6.95 -20.54 -9.89
N PRO A 62 6.23 -19.43 -10.09
CA PRO A 62 5.00 -19.16 -9.34
C PRO A 62 4.07 -20.37 -9.39
N ASP A 63 3.51 -20.78 -8.24
CA ASP A 63 2.74 -22.03 -8.13
C ASP A 63 1.47 -22.06 -9.03
N THR A 64 1.03 -20.91 -9.56
CA THR A 64 -0.06 -20.78 -10.56
C THR A 64 -0.06 -19.49 -11.38
N LEU A 65 0.48 -18.36 -10.89
CA LEU A 65 0.45 -17.06 -11.57
C LEU A 65 1.65 -16.20 -11.15
N ALA A 66 2.38 -15.64 -12.10
CA ALA A 66 3.55 -14.81 -11.80
C ALA A 66 3.17 -13.56 -11.01
N SER A 67 3.97 -13.19 -10.00
CA SER A 67 3.62 -12.08 -9.11
C SER A 67 3.47 -10.75 -9.85
N ASP A 68 4.30 -10.52 -10.87
CA ASP A 68 4.25 -9.36 -11.78
C ASP A 68 2.95 -9.30 -12.61
N THR A 69 2.15 -10.37 -12.61
CA THR A 69 0.83 -10.41 -13.26
C THR A 69 -0.35 -10.22 -12.30
N ALA A 70 -0.10 -10.02 -11.00
CA ALA A 70 -1.13 -9.91 -9.96
C ALA A 70 -1.01 -8.62 -9.10
N PRO A 71 -1.05 -7.43 -9.70
CA PRO A 71 -0.93 -6.18 -8.95
C PRO A 71 -2.08 -6.00 -7.96
N ILE A 72 -1.80 -5.30 -6.86
CA ILE A 72 -2.84 -4.72 -6.01
C ILE A 72 -3.09 -3.30 -6.48
N LEU A 73 -4.12 -3.11 -7.29
CA LEU A 73 -4.48 -1.81 -7.86
C LEU A 73 -5.03 -0.89 -6.77
N LEU A 74 -4.62 0.37 -6.82
CA LEU A 74 -4.96 1.36 -5.81
C LEU A 74 -5.96 2.35 -6.38
N THR A 75 -7.08 2.51 -5.68
CA THR A 75 -8.12 3.49 -6.02
C THR A 75 -8.36 4.45 -4.88
N GLN A 76 -8.84 5.65 -5.20
CA GLN A 76 -9.05 6.69 -4.20
C GLN A 76 -10.41 6.55 -3.52
N GLY A 77 -10.44 6.58 -2.18
CA GLY A 77 -11.67 6.59 -1.37
C GLY A 77 -11.43 6.11 0.06
N PRO A 78 -12.47 5.75 0.85
CA PRO A 78 -12.26 5.13 2.16
C PRO A 78 -11.51 3.80 2.05
N PHE A 79 -10.80 3.40 3.13
CA PHE A 79 -10.13 2.10 3.21
C PHE A 79 -11.12 0.97 2.96
N THR A 80 -10.94 0.23 1.87
CA THR A 80 -11.85 -0.85 1.48
C THR A 80 -11.13 -1.80 0.54
N VAL A 81 -11.26 -3.11 0.78
CA VAL A 81 -10.88 -4.11 -0.22
C VAL A 81 -12.04 -4.21 -1.22
N CYS A 82 -11.86 -3.63 -2.41
CA CYS A 82 -12.87 -3.72 -3.46
C CYS A 82 -12.82 -5.10 -4.13
N ASP A 83 -11.61 -5.63 -4.31
CA ASP A 83 -11.38 -7.00 -4.76
C ASP A 83 -10.27 -7.65 -3.94
N GLY A 84 -10.58 -8.80 -3.35
CA GLY A 84 -9.71 -9.55 -2.46
C GLY A 84 -8.97 -10.70 -3.14
N ASN A 85 -9.18 -10.94 -4.43
CA ASN A 85 -8.58 -12.06 -5.16
C ASN A 85 -7.69 -11.53 -6.29
N ALA A 86 -6.39 -11.81 -6.24
CA ALA A 86 -5.47 -11.33 -7.26
C ALA A 86 -5.28 -12.29 -8.45
N PHE A 87 -6.14 -13.32 -8.57
CA PHE A 87 -6.01 -14.39 -9.56
C PHE A 87 -7.05 -14.32 -10.68
N ASP A 88 -8.01 -13.41 -10.58
CA ASP A 88 -9.11 -13.19 -11.51
C ASP A 88 -9.17 -11.70 -11.91
N PRO A 89 -10.03 -11.31 -12.87
CA PRO A 89 -10.12 -9.92 -13.31
C PRO A 89 -10.38 -8.97 -12.15
N ALA A 90 -9.53 -7.95 -12.02
CA ALA A 90 -9.59 -6.99 -10.93
C ALA A 90 -10.84 -6.10 -11.06
N VAL A 91 -11.69 -6.06 -10.04
CA VAL A 91 -12.92 -5.26 -10.05
C VAL A 91 -12.86 -4.10 -9.05
N ASP A 92 -13.14 -2.88 -9.51
CA ASP A 92 -13.17 -1.71 -8.62
C ASP A 92 -14.38 -1.70 -7.68
N CYS A 93 -14.40 -0.77 -6.72
CA CYS A 93 -15.51 -0.63 -5.76
C CYS A 93 -16.85 -0.23 -6.41
N LYS A 94 -16.89 0.04 -7.73
CA LYS A 94 -18.10 0.34 -8.50
C LYS A 94 -18.55 -0.85 -9.36
N GLY A 95 -17.83 -1.97 -9.34
CA GLY A 95 -18.14 -3.16 -10.13
C GLY A 95 -17.55 -3.16 -11.54
N ASN A 96 -16.64 -2.23 -11.87
CA ASN A 96 -15.99 -2.21 -13.18
C ASN A 96 -14.74 -3.09 -13.17
N VAL A 97 -14.54 -3.87 -14.23
CA VAL A 97 -13.28 -4.57 -14.47
C VAL A 97 -12.22 -3.54 -14.86
N VAL A 98 -11.16 -3.43 -14.06
CA VAL A 98 -10.09 -2.42 -14.22
C VAL A 98 -8.75 -3.04 -14.63
N ASN A 99 -8.60 -4.35 -14.51
CA ASN A 99 -7.45 -5.07 -15.06
C ASN A 99 -7.81 -6.52 -15.38
N LYS A 100 -7.02 -7.16 -16.23
CA LYS A 100 -7.20 -8.57 -16.61
C LYS A 100 -7.03 -9.52 -15.45
N THR A 101 -6.15 -9.17 -14.51
CA THR A 101 -5.87 -9.93 -13.30
C THR A 101 -5.45 -8.96 -12.18
N GLY A 102 -5.78 -9.26 -10.92
CA GLY A 102 -5.25 -8.54 -9.77
C GLY A 102 -6.31 -8.20 -8.74
N ALA A 103 -5.86 -7.68 -7.61
CA ALA A 103 -6.73 -7.24 -6.53
C ALA A 103 -6.95 -5.72 -6.59
N VAL A 104 -7.93 -5.22 -5.84
CA VAL A 104 -8.19 -3.77 -5.76
C VAL A 104 -8.36 -3.35 -4.31
N PHE A 105 -7.52 -2.41 -3.88
CA PHE A 105 -7.62 -1.76 -2.59
C PHE A 105 -7.91 -0.26 -2.77
N GLN A 106 -8.94 0.22 -2.11
CA GLN A 106 -9.28 1.63 -2.05
C GLN A 106 -8.72 2.24 -0.77
N LEU A 107 -8.12 3.44 -0.88
CA LEU A 107 -7.54 4.17 0.23
C LEU A 107 -7.58 5.69 -0.01
N PRO A 108 -7.56 6.52 1.06
CA PRO A 108 -7.64 7.96 0.89
C PRO A 108 -6.42 8.49 0.12
N CYS A 109 -6.53 9.66 -0.51
CA CYS A 109 -5.32 10.28 -1.06
C CYS A 109 -4.47 10.88 0.04
N ASN A 110 -3.22 11.19 -0.30
CA ASN A 110 -2.30 11.95 0.54
C ASN A 110 -1.74 13.11 -0.29
N ASN A 111 -1.18 14.10 0.39
CA ASN A 111 -0.34 15.12 -0.22
C ASN A 111 0.99 15.22 0.56
N LEU A 112 1.98 15.90 -0.02
CA LEU A 112 3.27 16.14 0.61
C LEU A 112 3.44 17.64 0.89
N THR A 113 3.92 17.95 2.09
CA THR A 113 4.47 19.28 2.37
C THR A 113 5.78 19.49 1.63
N SER A 114 6.29 20.73 1.60
CA SER A 114 7.63 21.04 1.08
C SER A 114 8.77 20.30 1.79
N LEU A 115 8.51 19.75 2.99
CA LEU A 115 9.44 18.92 3.76
C LEU A 115 9.25 17.42 3.49
N GLY A 116 8.40 17.03 2.54
CA GLY A 116 8.11 15.63 2.23
C GLY A 116 7.28 14.90 3.28
N LEU A 117 6.62 15.63 4.18
CA LEU A 117 5.72 15.06 5.17
C LEU A 117 4.33 14.82 4.57
N VAL A 118 3.76 13.64 4.84
CA VAL A 118 2.40 13.26 4.44
C VAL A 118 1.37 14.11 5.17
N VAL A 119 0.47 14.73 4.42
CA VAL A 119 -0.66 15.56 4.89
C VAL A 119 -1.92 15.23 4.09
N PRO A 120 -3.13 15.58 4.56
CA PRO A 120 -4.34 15.31 3.80
C PRO A 120 -4.32 16.03 2.46
N CYS A 121 -4.77 15.35 1.42
CA CYS A 121 -5.07 15.95 0.13
C CYS A 121 -6.47 16.60 0.16
N THR A 122 -6.67 17.60 -0.71
CA THR A 122 -8.00 18.14 -1.00
C THR A 122 -8.54 17.49 -2.26
N SER A 123 -9.52 16.59 -2.15
CA SER A 123 -10.21 16.03 -3.32
C SER A 123 -11.72 16.03 -3.15
N ASN A 124 -12.40 16.11 -4.29
CA ASN A 124 -13.86 16.06 -4.37
C ASN A 124 -14.30 14.57 -4.37
N GLY A 125 -14.44 13.97 -3.19
CA GLY A 125 -14.91 12.59 -3.05
C GLY A 125 -15.18 12.20 -1.59
N PRO A 126 -16.24 11.42 -1.29
CA PRO A 126 -16.48 10.92 0.07
C PRO A 126 -15.27 10.13 0.58
N GLY A 127 -14.84 10.39 1.83
CA GLY A 127 -13.73 9.66 2.45
C GLY A 127 -12.35 9.87 1.82
N SER A 128 -12.22 10.81 0.88
CA SER A 128 -10.98 11.04 0.12
C SER A 128 -10.07 12.11 0.73
N ILE A 129 -10.52 12.81 1.78
CA ILE A 129 -9.76 13.85 2.49
C ILE A 129 -9.28 13.27 3.82
N ALA A 130 -8.11 12.65 3.82
CA ALA A 130 -7.45 12.21 5.04
C ALA A 130 -5.94 12.11 4.82
N SER A 131 -5.17 12.11 5.89
CA SER A 131 -3.84 11.49 5.87
C SER A 131 -3.79 10.34 6.85
N TYR A 132 -2.83 9.44 6.64
CA TYR A 132 -2.72 8.23 7.43
C TYR A 132 -1.28 7.75 7.51
N GLN A 133 -1.01 6.95 8.54
CA GLN A 133 0.22 6.18 8.67
C GLN A 133 -0.05 4.72 8.35
N VAL A 134 0.90 4.07 7.67
CA VAL A 134 0.86 2.64 7.35
C VAL A 134 1.96 1.92 8.11
N TRP A 135 1.54 0.92 8.89
CA TRP A 135 2.44 0.11 9.71
C TRP A 135 2.36 -1.35 9.28
N ALA A 136 3.50 -1.98 9.07
CA ALA A 136 3.58 -3.34 8.55
C ALA A 136 4.31 -4.30 9.47
N ARG A 137 3.92 -5.57 9.41
CA ARG A 137 4.74 -6.71 9.88
C ARG A 137 4.37 -7.98 9.13
N VAL A 138 5.29 -8.94 9.11
CA VAL A 138 5.01 -10.29 8.61
C VAL A 138 4.75 -11.24 9.78
N VAL A 139 3.71 -12.07 9.66
CA VAL A 139 3.34 -13.10 10.66
C VAL A 139 3.13 -14.46 10.01
N GLY A 140 3.01 -15.51 10.85
CA GLY A 140 2.79 -16.89 10.40
C GLY A 140 4.06 -17.68 10.12
N THR A 141 3.87 -18.96 9.80
CA THR A 141 4.89 -19.94 9.42
C THR A 141 4.51 -20.60 8.09
N PRO A 142 5.47 -21.10 7.27
CA PRO A 142 6.91 -21.30 7.55
C PRO A 142 7.72 -20.01 7.70
N GLY A 143 7.17 -18.87 7.24
CA GLY A 143 7.92 -17.61 7.13
C GLY A 143 8.70 -17.58 5.82
N GLY A 144 9.09 -16.40 5.38
CA GLY A 144 9.81 -16.19 4.13
C GLY A 144 10.23 -14.73 4.00
N ASN A 145 10.36 -14.28 2.76
CA ASN A 145 10.50 -12.86 2.44
C ASN A 145 9.48 -12.47 1.37
N GLY A 146 9.35 -11.17 1.16
CA GLY A 146 8.62 -10.61 0.03
C GLY A 146 9.02 -9.16 -0.14
N THR A 147 8.82 -8.63 -1.33
CA THR A 147 9.05 -7.22 -1.63
C THR A 147 7.73 -6.56 -1.95
N ILE A 148 7.51 -5.35 -1.44
CA ILE A 148 6.39 -4.51 -1.86
C ILE A 148 6.92 -3.23 -2.48
N THR A 149 6.37 -2.86 -3.63
CA THR A 149 6.83 -1.72 -4.42
C THR A 149 5.64 -0.89 -4.86
N LEU A 150 5.68 0.41 -4.60
CA LEU A 150 4.70 1.34 -5.13
C LEU A 150 5.09 1.73 -6.55
N CYS A 151 4.14 1.56 -7.48
CA CYS A 151 4.29 1.89 -8.89
C CYS A 151 3.11 2.72 -9.40
N ALA A 152 3.33 3.43 -10.50
CA ALA A 152 2.32 4.12 -11.29
C ALA A 152 2.80 4.34 -12.73
N PHE A 153 1.93 4.81 -13.60
CA PHE A 153 2.28 5.21 -14.97
C PHE A 153 2.32 6.74 -15.09
N ASP A 154 3.42 7.27 -15.63
CA ASP A 154 3.49 8.67 -16.05
C ASP A 154 2.52 8.90 -17.22
N GLN A 155 1.61 9.86 -17.09
CA GLN A 155 0.55 10.09 -18.09
C GLN A 155 1.06 10.73 -19.40
N THR A 156 2.26 11.30 -19.37
CA THR A 156 2.89 11.94 -20.54
C THR A 156 3.69 10.94 -21.34
N THR A 157 4.54 10.17 -20.68
CA THR A 157 5.43 9.19 -21.34
C THR A 157 4.81 7.81 -21.47
N LEU A 158 3.73 7.54 -20.72
CA LEU A 158 3.07 6.23 -20.61
C LEU A 158 4.01 5.12 -20.10
N THR A 159 5.08 5.50 -19.42
CA THR A 159 6.05 4.58 -18.84
C THR A 159 5.73 4.31 -17.38
N GLU A 160 5.96 3.08 -16.96
CA GLU A 160 5.88 2.69 -15.56
C GLU A 160 7.02 3.34 -14.75
N VAL A 161 6.68 3.81 -13.55
CA VAL A 161 7.57 4.43 -12.59
C VAL A 161 7.33 3.75 -11.24
N CYS A 162 8.36 3.07 -10.73
CA CYS A 162 8.33 2.35 -9.48
C CYS A 162 9.35 2.89 -8.49
N ASN A 163 9.05 2.72 -7.20
CA ASN A 163 10.03 2.83 -6.14
C ASN A 163 11.06 1.71 -6.20
N THR A 164 12.07 1.81 -5.32
CA THR A 164 12.86 0.63 -4.94
C THR A 164 12.06 -0.27 -4.02
N ASP A 165 12.34 -1.56 -4.07
CA ASP A 165 11.64 -2.59 -3.30
C ASP A 165 11.80 -2.40 -1.79
N GLU A 166 10.69 -2.51 -1.06
CA GLU A 166 10.70 -2.66 0.40
C GLU A 166 10.66 -4.13 0.78
N VAL A 167 11.74 -4.61 1.39
CA VAL A 167 11.85 -6.00 1.83
C VAL A 167 11.06 -6.21 3.12
N LEU A 168 10.08 -7.10 3.06
CA LEU A 168 9.22 -7.49 4.16
C LEU A 168 9.55 -8.91 4.61
N MET A 169 9.98 -9.04 5.86
CA MET A 169 10.31 -10.32 6.48
C MET A 169 9.84 -10.37 7.93
N ARG A 170 9.67 -11.59 8.44
CA ARG A 170 9.30 -11.79 9.85
C ARG A 170 10.49 -11.51 10.76
N ASN A 171 10.37 -10.48 11.61
CA ASN A 171 11.40 -10.11 12.58
C ASN A 171 11.19 -10.76 13.96
N LYS A 172 12.25 -10.80 14.77
CA LYS A 172 12.23 -11.18 16.20
C LYS A 172 12.87 -10.04 17.03
N PRO A 173 12.12 -9.37 17.93
CA PRO A 173 10.68 -9.53 18.18
C PRO A 173 9.83 -9.10 16.97
N ASN A 174 8.67 -9.72 16.80
CA ASN A 174 7.80 -9.45 15.65
C ASN A 174 6.96 -8.19 15.86
N LYS A 175 7.59 -7.05 15.60
CA LYS A 175 7.00 -5.71 15.78
C LYS A 175 6.59 -5.11 14.44
N PHE A 176 5.60 -4.23 14.50
CA PHE A 176 5.26 -3.37 13.38
C PHE A 176 6.33 -2.31 13.15
N THR A 177 6.55 -1.98 11.89
CA THR A 177 7.40 -0.88 11.43
C THR A 177 6.58 0.10 10.60
N ASP A 178 6.91 1.40 10.67
CA ASP A 178 6.30 2.42 9.83
C ASP A 178 6.86 2.29 8.40
N ILE A 179 5.97 2.01 7.44
CA ILE A 179 6.28 1.94 6.01
C ILE A 179 5.42 2.92 5.21
N THR A 180 4.91 3.97 5.86
CA THR A 180 3.99 4.95 5.26
C THR A 180 4.58 5.51 3.97
N LYS A 181 5.80 6.05 4.04
CA LYS A 181 6.45 6.69 2.88
C LYS A 181 6.61 5.71 1.71
N THR A 182 7.04 4.49 1.98
CA THR A 182 7.23 3.44 0.98
C THR A 182 5.95 3.17 0.19
N LEU A 183 4.81 3.06 0.88
CA LEU A 183 3.53 2.68 0.25
C LEU A 183 2.70 3.85 -0.25
N THR A 184 3.05 5.09 0.09
CA THR A 184 2.23 6.27 -0.25
C THR A 184 2.97 7.37 -1.00
N THR A 185 4.23 7.16 -1.38
CA THR A 185 5.03 8.19 -2.05
C THR A 185 5.99 7.56 -3.05
N LEU A 186 5.89 7.97 -4.33
CA LEU A 186 6.94 7.74 -5.30
C LEU A 186 8.13 8.63 -4.95
N VAL A 187 9.29 8.03 -4.71
CA VAL A 187 10.49 8.72 -4.18
C VAL A 187 11.51 8.92 -5.30
N GLY A 188 11.91 10.18 -5.53
CA GLY A 188 12.90 10.50 -6.55
C GLY A 188 12.47 10.11 -7.98
N ALA A 189 11.17 9.98 -8.21
CA ALA A 189 10.60 9.63 -9.50
C ALA A 189 10.75 10.79 -10.49
N THR A 190 10.96 10.46 -11.76
CA THR A 190 10.75 11.42 -12.87
C THR A 190 9.25 11.50 -13.12
N GLY A 191 8.70 12.71 -13.04
CA GLY A 191 7.28 12.94 -13.31
C GLY A 191 7.03 14.25 -14.06
N PRO A 192 5.77 14.68 -14.14
CA PRO A 192 5.35 15.86 -14.91
C PRO A 192 6.04 17.17 -14.49
N ALA A 193 6.49 17.26 -13.24
CA ALA A 193 7.19 18.43 -12.69
C ALA A 193 8.71 18.23 -12.58
N GLY A 194 9.26 17.20 -13.23
CA GLY A 194 10.67 16.81 -13.16
C GLY A 194 10.94 15.72 -12.11
N VAL A 195 12.20 15.59 -11.68
CA VAL A 195 12.59 14.58 -10.69
C VAL A 195 12.18 15.06 -9.29
N GLY A 196 11.43 14.24 -8.55
CA GLY A 196 10.93 14.63 -7.23
C GLY A 196 10.21 13.51 -6.48
N ASN A 197 9.60 13.88 -5.35
CA ASN A 197 8.73 12.99 -4.59
C ASN A 197 7.28 13.31 -4.92
N TYR A 198 6.49 12.28 -5.24
CA TYR A 198 5.09 12.43 -5.62
C TYR A 198 4.20 11.58 -4.72
N PRO A 199 3.16 12.16 -4.08
CA PRO A 199 2.24 11.38 -3.27
C PRO A 199 1.43 10.39 -4.13
N LEU A 200 0.91 9.36 -3.48
CA LEU A 200 -0.14 8.51 -4.05
C LEU A 200 -1.27 9.38 -4.64
N PHE A 201 -1.67 9.07 -5.88
CA PHE A 201 -2.67 9.83 -6.65
C PHE A 201 -2.27 11.27 -7.02
N ALA A 202 -0.97 11.57 -7.07
CA ALA A 202 -0.48 12.83 -7.63
C ALA A 202 -0.94 13.01 -9.09
N SER A 203 -1.25 14.26 -9.44
CA SER A 203 -1.61 14.63 -10.81
C SER A 203 -0.49 14.32 -11.80
N GLY A 204 -0.85 13.83 -12.99
CA GLY A 204 0.08 13.44 -14.05
C GLY A 204 0.64 12.02 -13.90
N PHE A 205 0.19 11.28 -12.88
CA PHE A 205 0.33 9.83 -12.78
C PHE A 205 -1.04 9.16 -12.85
N SER A 206 -1.08 7.91 -13.30
CA SER A 206 -2.29 7.07 -13.32
C SER A 206 -1.98 5.63 -12.98
N GLY A 207 -3.03 4.86 -12.67
CA GLY A 207 -2.92 3.43 -12.43
C GLY A 207 -1.91 3.10 -11.34
N PHE A 208 -2.07 3.71 -10.16
CA PHE A 208 -1.22 3.37 -9.02
C PHE A 208 -1.49 1.93 -8.58
N PHE A 209 -0.43 1.19 -8.24
CA PHE A 209 -0.54 -0.17 -7.71
C PHE A 209 0.59 -0.47 -6.73
N TRP A 210 0.35 -1.44 -5.85
CA TRP A 210 1.43 -2.15 -5.17
C TRP A 210 1.73 -3.42 -5.96
N ASP A 211 2.98 -3.54 -6.39
CA ASP A 211 3.55 -4.83 -6.77
C ASP A 211 4.03 -5.52 -5.49
N TYR A 212 3.57 -6.74 -5.25
CA TYR A 212 3.94 -7.48 -4.03
C TYR A 212 4.39 -8.89 -4.39
N ASP A 213 5.70 -9.05 -4.54
CA ASP A 213 6.34 -10.34 -4.75
C ASP A 213 6.47 -11.10 -3.42
N ASN A 214 5.82 -12.25 -3.35
CA ASN A 214 5.72 -13.03 -2.12
C ASN A 214 6.46 -14.36 -2.21
N ASN A 215 7.69 -14.35 -1.71
CA ASN A 215 8.61 -15.49 -1.63
C ASN A 215 8.55 -16.18 -0.25
N GLY A 216 7.35 -16.62 0.14
CA GLY A 216 7.14 -17.46 1.33
C GLY A 216 6.55 -16.75 2.56
N ASN A 217 6.27 -15.44 2.49
CA ASN A 217 5.54 -14.76 3.56
C ASN A 217 4.10 -15.29 3.64
N LYS A 218 3.73 -15.81 4.83
CA LYS A 218 2.37 -16.36 5.00
C LYS A 218 1.32 -15.26 5.08
N VAL A 219 1.56 -14.24 5.91
CA VAL A 219 0.66 -13.10 6.07
C VAL A 219 1.49 -11.83 6.27
N LEU A 220 1.33 -10.87 5.38
CA LEU A 220 1.71 -9.48 5.61
C LEU A 220 0.52 -8.76 6.25
N GLN A 221 0.71 -8.18 7.44
CA GLN A 221 -0.30 -7.38 8.11
C GLN A 221 0.03 -5.91 7.95
N LEU A 222 -0.90 -5.15 7.39
CA LEU A 222 -0.86 -3.70 7.32
C LEU A 222 -1.90 -3.09 8.26
N ARG A 223 -1.53 -1.99 8.91
CA ARG A 223 -2.42 -1.18 9.74
C ARG A 223 -2.40 0.26 9.26
N PHE A 224 -3.57 0.79 9.00
CA PHE A 224 -3.77 2.17 8.56
C PHE A 224 -4.38 2.97 9.70
N TYR A 225 -3.63 3.96 10.19
CA TYR A 225 -4.07 4.88 11.23
C TYR A 225 -4.36 6.22 10.59
N LEU A 226 -5.62 6.65 10.60
CA LEU A 226 -5.94 8.02 10.21
C LEU A 226 -5.23 8.99 11.16
N THR A 227 -4.52 9.96 10.60
CA THR A 227 -3.92 11.02 11.41
C THR A 227 -5.02 12.02 11.77
N PRO A 228 -5.10 12.48 13.03
CA PRO A 228 -6.00 13.56 13.40
C PRO A 228 -5.79 14.77 12.48
N GLN A 229 -6.90 15.36 12.03
CA GLN A 229 -6.89 16.63 11.29
C GLN A 229 -6.61 17.80 12.23
#